data_AF-S9WER7-F1
#
_entry.id   AF-S9WER7-F1
#
_cell.length_a   1.000
_cell.length_b   1.000
_cell.length_c   1.000
_cell.angle_alpha   90.00
_cell.angle_beta   90.00
_cell.angle_gamma   90.00
#
_symmetry.space_group_name_H-M   'P 1'
#
loop_
_entity.id
_entity.type
_entity.pdbx_description
1 polymer ?
#
loop_
_entity_poly.entity_id
_entity_poly.type
_entity_poly.pdbx_seq_one_letter_code
_entity_poly.pdbx_strand_id
1 'polypeptide(L)'
;MLFFLAVSLLIGFMARWFVLSAKHAPTITGDVLLVFAHPDDEAMFFAPTLHLLQQQHIPTHFLCLSTGNADGLGPVRAKELLDSAAYFGIAPRNVKVVDHPQLQDGMQERWAPALVRQEVAQYLRKAGSISTIITFDARGVSAHPNHIAVHEGVKAFKESLPPGLHYLQLRTRPLHLKYLGLTALGGYLTRGVATRDRRRDFVVVMPPASVLRSWCAMMKHRSQLRWFRYLFLTFSTYTYFNELKAM
;
A
#
# COMPACT_ATOMS: atom_id res chain seq x y z
N MET A 1 12.21 36.06 -19.92
CA MET A 1 11.88 36.12 -18.47
C MET A 1 10.98 34.95 -18.03
N LEU A 2 9.82 34.71 -18.68
CA LEU A 2 8.89 33.63 -18.32
C LEU A 2 9.51 32.22 -18.40
N PHE A 3 10.29 31.92 -19.43
CA PHE A 3 10.99 30.62 -19.58
C PHE A 3 11.94 30.33 -18.41
N PHE A 4 12.82 31.29 -18.07
CA PHE A 4 13.76 31.14 -16.97
C PHE A 4 13.06 30.99 -15.62
N LEU A 5 11.94 31.69 -15.40
CA LEU A 5 11.12 31.53 -14.21
C LEU A 5 10.51 30.12 -14.13
N ALA A 6 9.95 29.61 -15.24
CA ALA A 6 9.37 28.27 -15.29
C ALA A 6 10.42 27.18 -15.02
N VAL A 7 11.60 27.28 -15.63
CA VAL A 7 12.71 26.34 -15.39
C VAL A 7 13.16 26.40 -13.93
N SER A 8 13.31 27.60 -13.36
CA SER A 8 13.71 27.76 -11.95
C SER A 8 12.67 27.16 -10.98
N LEU A 9 11.37 27.35 -11.26
CA LEU A 9 10.29 26.74 -10.48
C LEU A 9 10.30 25.21 -10.58
N LEU A 10 10.54 24.67 -11.78
CA LEU A 10 10.65 23.23 -11.99
C LEU A 10 11.84 22.64 -11.24
N ILE A 11 13.03 23.27 -11.33
CA ILE A 11 14.22 22.85 -10.58
C ILE A 11 13.95 22.90 -9.08
N GLY A 12 13.35 23.99 -8.59
CA GLY A 12 12.98 24.13 -7.18
C GLY A 12 11.98 23.06 -6.73
N PHE A 13 10.99 22.73 -7.55
CA PHE A 13 10.03 21.65 -7.31
C PHE A 13 10.73 20.28 -7.26
N MET A 14 11.59 19.97 -8.23
CA MET A 14 12.38 18.73 -8.28
C MET A 14 13.30 18.58 -7.06
N ALA A 15 14.04 19.63 -6.72
CA ALA A 15 14.94 19.63 -5.56
C ALA A 15 14.16 19.40 -4.26
N ARG A 16 13.03 20.09 -4.08
CA ARG A 16 12.18 19.89 -2.88
C ARG A 16 11.53 18.51 -2.85
N TRP A 17 11.08 17.98 -3.99
CA TRP A 17 10.55 16.62 -4.05
C TRP A 17 11.63 15.60 -3.68
N PHE A 18 12.83 15.72 -4.23
CA PHE A 18 13.95 14.87 -3.85
C PHE A 18 14.20 14.91 -2.34
N VAL A 19 14.29 16.10 -1.75
CA VAL A 19 14.45 16.28 -0.30
C VAL A 19 13.28 15.67 0.49
N LEU A 20 12.02 15.83 0.05
CA LEU A 20 10.88 15.20 0.71
C LEU A 20 10.93 13.68 0.62
N SER A 21 11.28 13.11 -0.52
CA SER A 21 11.41 11.66 -0.70
C SER A 21 12.57 11.04 0.09
N ALA A 22 13.58 11.84 0.40
CA ALA A 22 14.69 11.45 1.27
C ALA A 22 14.39 11.65 2.76
N LYS A 23 13.36 12.44 3.11
CA LYS A 23 13.00 12.73 4.51
C LYS A 23 12.08 11.65 5.07
N HIS A 24 12.51 11.07 6.20
CA HIS A 24 11.66 10.46 7.23
C HIS A 24 10.61 9.44 6.74
N ALA A 25 11.10 8.27 6.33
CA ALA A 25 10.41 7.06 6.76
C ALA A 25 10.71 6.86 8.26
N PRO A 26 9.73 6.57 9.12
CA PRO A 26 10.05 6.04 10.44
C PRO A 26 10.94 4.81 10.25
N THR A 27 11.88 4.58 11.17
CA THR A 27 12.62 3.32 11.19
C THR A 27 11.61 2.23 11.53
N ILE A 28 11.05 1.60 10.50
CA ILE A 28 10.30 0.36 10.64
C ILE A 28 11.36 -0.69 10.96
N THR A 29 11.37 -1.17 12.19
CA THR A 29 12.31 -2.18 12.65
C THR A 29 11.65 -3.55 12.60
N GLY A 30 12.37 -4.56 12.11
CA GLY A 30 11.88 -5.93 11.97
C GLY A 30 10.97 -6.15 10.76
N ASP A 31 10.52 -7.40 10.59
CA ASP A 31 9.85 -7.83 9.37
C ASP A 31 8.43 -7.26 9.27
N VAL A 32 8.04 -6.93 8.04
CA VAL A 32 6.75 -6.29 7.73
C VAL A 32 5.81 -7.28 7.07
N LEU A 33 4.59 -7.41 7.61
CA LEU A 33 3.47 -8.06 6.94
C LEU A 33 2.55 -7.00 6.32
N LEU A 34 2.46 -6.98 4.98
CA LEU A 34 1.41 -6.27 4.28
C LEU A 34 0.19 -7.19 4.12
N VAL A 35 -0.95 -6.78 4.69
CA VAL A 35 -2.22 -7.52 4.62
C VAL A 35 -3.21 -6.73 3.75
N PHE A 36 -3.65 -7.36 2.66
CA PHE A 36 -4.53 -6.74 1.66
C PHE A 36 -5.52 -7.76 1.08
N ALA A 37 -6.50 -7.29 0.33
CA ALA A 37 -7.65 -8.11 -0.06
C ALA A 37 -7.37 -8.89 -1.34
N HIS A 38 -6.83 -8.22 -2.37
CA HIS A 38 -6.81 -8.75 -3.73
C HIS A 38 -5.42 -8.63 -4.38
N PRO A 39 -5.08 -9.54 -5.31
CA PRO A 39 -3.96 -9.30 -6.22
C PRO A 39 -4.15 -7.95 -6.93
N ASP A 40 -3.11 -7.13 -7.00
CA ASP A 40 -3.07 -5.75 -7.54
C ASP A 40 -3.16 -4.62 -6.50
N ASP A 41 -3.73 -4.87 -5.33
CA ASP A 41 -3.81 -3.88 -4.25
C ASP A 41 -2.43 -3.34 -3.87
N GLU A 42 -1.41 -4.20 -3.85
CA GLU A 42 -0.05 -3.86 -3.46
C GLU A 42 0.57 -2.87 -4.45
N ALA A 43 0.31 -3.06 -5.75
CA ALA A 43 0.82 -2.25 -6.83
C ALA A 43 0.03 -0.93 -6.98
N MET A 44 -1.28 -0.97 -6.72
CA MET A 44 -2.15 0.21 -6.81
C MET A 44 -2.00 1.14 -5.60
N PHE A 45 -1.95 0.60 -4.39
CA PHE A 45 -2.12 1.39 -3.17
C PHE A 45 -0.85 1.54 -2.35
N PHE A 46 0.07 0.58 -2.41
CA PHE A 46 1.20 0.48 -1.49
C PHE A 46 2.58 0.62 -2.14
N ALA A 47 2.67 0.87 -3.45
CA ALA A 47 3.94 0.94 -4.17
C ALA A 47 4.98 1.92 -3.56
N PRO A 48 4.63 3.14 -3.08
CA PRO A 48 5.57 3.99 -2.33
C PRO A 48 6.11 3.32 -1.06
N THR A 49 5.24 2.69 -0.26
CA THR A 49 5.63 1.96 0.95
C THR A 49 6.53 0.76 0.62
N LEU A 50 6.17 -0.03 -0.39
CA LEU A 50 6.96 -1.19 -0.81
C LEU A 50 8.33 -0.79 -1.36
N HIS A 51 8.39 0.30 -2.12
CA HIS A 51 9.66 0.84 -2.58
C HIS A 51 10.57 1.21 -1.40
N LEU A 52 10.03 1.91 -0.40
CA LEU A 52 10.78 2.26 0.81
C LEU A 52 11.32 1.03 1.54
N LEU A 53 10.46 0.03 1.80
CA LEU A 53 10.85 -1.21 2.49
C LEU A 53 11.97 -1.93 1.73
N GLN A 54 11.88 -1.98 0.39
CA GLN A 54 12.91 -2.55 -0.46
C GLN A 54 14.24 -1.77 -0.35
N GLN A 55 14.21 -0.43 -0.37
CA GLN A 55 15.42 0.39 -0.22
C GLN A 55 16.08 0.23 1.16
N GLN A 56 15.27 0.04 2.20
CA GLN A 56 15.75 -0.18 3.57
C GLN A 56 16.14 -1.64 3.85
N HIS A 57 16.03 -2.53 2.85
CA HIS A 57 16.30 -3.97 2.99
C HIS A 57 15.48 -4.62 4.12
N ILE A 58 14.26 -4.12 4.36
CA ILE A 58 13.37 -4.65 5.39
C ILE A 58 12.67 -5.89 4.81
N PRO A 59 12.80 -7.08 5.45
CA PRO A 59 12.08 -8.25 5.00
C PRO A 59 10.58 -8.00 5.01
N THR A 60 9.97 -8.21 3.85
CA THR A 60 8.55 -7.92 3.63
C THR A 60 7.83 -9.21 3.25
N HIS A 61 6.59 -9.32 3.72
CA HIS A 61 5.70 -10.46 3.61
C HIS A 61 4.35 -9.98 3.08
N PHE A 62 3.74 -10.77 2.21
CA PHE A 62 2.39 -10.54 1.70
C PHE A 62 1.42 -11.58 2.24
N LEU A 63 0.31 -11.10 2.79
CA LEU A 63 -0.89 -11.86 3.03
C LEU A 63 -2.03 -11.25 2.21
N CYS A 64 -2.28 -11.84 1.04
CA CYS A 64 -3.41 -11.52 0.19
C CYS A 64 -4.57 -12.45 0.57
N LEU A 65 -5.71 -11.88 0.97
CA LEU A 65 -6.81 -12.62 1.60
C LEU A 65 -7.79 -13.26 0.59
N SER A 66 -7.61 -13.01 -0.70
CA SER A 66 -8.37 -13.63 -1.78
C SER A 66 -7.47 -13.87 -2.99
N THR A 67 -7.87 -14.80 -3.85
CA THR A 67 -7.27 -14.97 -5.19
C THR A 67 -7.77 -13.92 -6.19
N GLY A 68 -8.75 -13.09 -5.82
CA GLY A 68 -9.34 -12.11 -6.75
C GLY A 68 -10.17 -12.79 -7.83
N ASN A 69 -10.86 -13.89 -7.52
CA ASN A 69 -11.47 -14.78 -8.50
C ASN A 69 -12.86 -14.34 -9.03
N ALA A 70 -13.26 -13.07 -8.86
CA ALA A 70 -14.58 -12.60 -9.31
C ALA A 70 -14.84 -12.84 -10.80
N ASP A 71 -13.79 -12.80 -11.63
CA ASP A 71 -13.85 -13.03 -13.08
C ASP A 71 -13.44 -14.47 -13.48
N GLY A 72 -13.28 -15.40 -12.53
CA GLY A 72 -12.78 -16.75 -12.78
C GLY A 72 -11.27 -16.82 -13.09
N LEU A 73 -10.52 -15.76 -12.81
CA LEU A 73 -9.09 -15.62 -13.12
C LEU A 73 -8.16 -15.78 -11.89
N GLY A 74 -8.67 -16.31 -10.78
CA GLY A 74 -7.95 -16.42 -9.50
C GLY A 74 -6.56 -17.07 -9.61
N PRO A 75 -6.42 -18.24 -10.27
CA PRO A 75 -5.10 -18.87 -10.47
C PRO A 75 -4.11 -18.00 -11.25
N VAL A 76 -4.60 -17.24 -12.23
CA VAL A 76 -3.78 -16.31 -13.02
C VAL A 76 -3.34 -15.14 -12.14
N ARG A 77 -4.28 -14.51 -11.44
CA ARG A 77 -4.01 -13.36 -10.56
C ARG A 77 -3.11 -13.69 -9.38
N ALA A 78 -3.20 -14.90 -8.83
CA ALA A 78 -2.27 -15.38 -7.80
C ALA A 78 -0.83 -15.46 -8.33
N LYS A 79 -0.63 -15.91 -9.58
CA LYS A 79 0.68 -15.92 -10.23
C LYS A 79 1.18 -14.51 -10.53
N GLU A 80 0.32 -13.63 -11.04
CA GLU A 80 0.66 -12.22 -11.28
C GLU A 80 1.10 -11.51 -10.00
N LEU A 81 0.47 -11.81 -8.86
CA LEU A 81 0.89 -11.30 -7.55
C LEU A 81 2.28 -11.80 -7.14
N LEU A 82 2.63 -13.06 -7.41
CA LEU A 82 3.99 -13.57 -7.15
C LEU A 82 5.02 -12.83 -8.01
N ASP A 83 4.71 -12.54 -9.28
CA ASP A 83 5.59 -11.77 -10.17
C ASP A 83 5.76 -10.31 -9.70
N SER A 84 4.69 -9.70 -9.17
CA SER A 84 4.74 -8.37 -8.55
C SER A 84 5.52 -8.37 -7.23
N ALA A 85 5.34 -9.38 -6.38
CA ALA A 85 6.11 -9.56 -5.16
C ALA A 85 7.62 -9.68 -5.46
N ALA A 86 7.98 -10.48 -6.46
CA ALA A 86 9.36 -10.63 -6.90
C ALA A 86 9.96 -9.29 -7.40
N TYR A 87 9.16 -8.44 -8.07
CA TYR A 87 9.59 -7.10 -8.48
C TYR A 87 9.98 -6.20 -7.28
N PHE A 88 9.29 -6.33 -6.15
CA PHE A 88 9.63 -5.65 -4.90
C PHE A 88 10.69 -6.40 -4.05
N GLY A 89 11.30 -7.47 -4.56
CA GLY A 89 12.34 -8.24 -3.87
C GLY A 89 11.80 -9.19 -2.79
N ILE A 90 10.51 -9.53 -2.85
CA ILE A 90 9.86 -10.40 -1.87
C ILE A 90 9.94 -11.85 -2.35
N ALA A 91 10.51 -12.72 -1.53
CA ALA A 91 10.65 -14.13 -1.85
C ALA A 91 9.27 -14.83 -1.89
N PRO A 92 9.04 -15.80 -2.80
CA PRO A 92 7.76 -16.51 -2.88
C PRO A 92 7.29 -17.15 -1.57
N ARG A 93 8.23 -17.65 -0.75
CA ARG A 93 7.93 -18.21 0.60
C ARG A 93 7.28 -17.21 1.57
N ASN A 94 7.49 -15.91 1.33
CA ASN A 94 6.95 -14.79 2.10
C ASN A 94 5.62 -14.28 1.52
N VAL A 95 5.05 -14.92 0.50
CA VAL A 95 3.75 -14.59 -0.06
C VAL A 95 2.76 -15.70 0.27
N LYS A 96 1.62 -15.34 0.86
CA LYS A 96 0.44 -16.22 0.98
C LYS A 96 -0.72 -15.56 0.26
N VAL A 97 -1.30 -16.28 -0.69
CA VAL A 97 -2.58 -15.95 -1.31
C VAL A 97 -3.61 -16.92 -0.76
N VAL A 98 -4.64 -16.39 -0.11
CA VAL A 98 -5.70 -17.20 0.50
C VAL A 98 -6.74 -17.50 -0.56
N ASP A 99 -7.04 -18.79 -0.73
CA ASP A 99 -8.15 -19.27 -1.54
C ASP A 99 -9.17 -19.92 -0.60
N HIS A 100 -10.15 -19.11 -0.17
CA HIS A 100 -11.14 -19.53 0.84
C HIS A 100 -12.56 -19.18 0.37
N PRO A 101 -13.53 -20.10 0.47
CA PRO A 101 -14.89 -19.90 -0.07
C PRO A 101 -15.64 -18.71 0.57
N GLN A 102 -15.25 -18.29 1.77
CA GLN A 102 -15.83 -17.12 2.47
C GLN A 102 -15.02 -15.82 2.31
N LEU A 103 -13.91 -15.84 1.56
CA LEU A 103 -13.07 -14.67 1.28
C LEU A 103 -13.02 -14.40 -0.24
N GLN A 104 -14.20 -14.39 -0.88
CA GLN A 104 -14.32 -14.16 -2.32
C GLN A 104 -14.29 -12.66 -2.65
N ASP A 105 -13.79 -12.35 -3.83
CA ASP A 105 -13.76 -10.98 -4.34
C ASP A 105 -15.16 -10.52 -4.77
N GLY A 106 -15.57 -9.33 -4.31
CA GLY A 106 -16.77 -8.68 -4.81
C GLY A 106 -17.28 -7.53 -3.94
N MET A 107 -18.11 -6.67 -4.55
CA MET A 107 -18.74 -5.53 -3.87
C MET A 107 -19.94 -5.92 -2.99
N GLN A 108 -20.42 -7.16 -3.10
CA GLN A 108 -21.49 -7.71 -2.26
C GLN A 108 -20.99 -8.74 -1.26
N GLU A 109 -19.70 -9.09 -1.34
CA GLU A 109 -19.09 -10.08 -0.46
C GLU A 109 -18.83 -9.47 0.92
N ARG A 110 -19.24 -10.20 1.96
CA ARG A 110 -19.10 -9.77 3.35
C ARG A 110 -18.18 -10.73 4.09
N TRP A 111 -16.90 -10.38 4.15
CA TRP A 111 -15.93 -11.18 4.87
C TRP A 111 -16.10 -11.00 6.38
N ALA A 112 -16.14 -12.11 7.11
CA ALA A 112 -16.19 -12.07 8.56
C ALA A 112 -14.84 -11.58 9.12
N PRO A 113 -14.79 -10.51 9.93
CA PRO A 113 -13.53 -10.05 10.54
C PRO A 113 -12.82 -11.13 11.36
N ALA A 114 -13.57 -12.05 11.96
CA ALA A 114 -13.03 -13.19 12.69
C ALA A 114 -12.19 -14.14 11.82
N LEU A 115 -12.58 -14.34 10.55
CA LEU A 115 -11.85 -15.17 9.60
C LEU A 115 -10.57 -14.47 9.14
N VAL A 116 -10.65 -13.18 8.83
CA VAL A 116 -9.45 -12.36 8.53
C VAL A 116 -8.46 -12.40 9.70
N ARG A 117 -8.94 -12.20 10.94
CA ARG A 117 -8.13 -12.31 12.15
C ARG A 117 -7.45 -13.67 12.27
N GLN A 118 -8.16 -14.76 11.95
CA GLN A 118 -7.61 -16.11 11.95
C GLN A 118 -6.49 -16.29 10.91
N GLU A 119 -6.69 -15.80 9.68
CA GLU A 119 -5.68 -15.85 8.62
C GLU A 119 -4.40 -15.07 9.00
N VAL A 120 -4.56 -13.88 9.58
CA VAL A 120 -3.45 -13.08 10.10
C VAL A 120 -2.72 -13.83 11.20
N ALA A 121 -3.44 -14.38 12.19
CA ALA A 121 -2.85 -15.15 13.28
C ALA A 121 -2.08 -16.37 12.78
N GLN A 122 -2.64 -17.10 11.81
CA GLN A 122 -1.99 -18.27 11.22
C GLN A 122 -0.70 -17.89 10.48
N TYR A 123 -0.72 -16.79 9.71
CA TYR A 123 0.46 -16.33 8.99
C TYR A 123 1.57 -15.91 9.96
N LEU A 124 1.24 -15.16 11.02
CA LEU A 124 2.23 -14.72 12.00
C LEU A 124 2.89 -15.89 12.73
N ARG A 125 2.11 -16.91 13.13
CA ARG A 125 2.67 -18.14 13.72
C ARG A 125 3.66 -18.86 12.79
N LYS A 126 3.41 -18.82 11.48
CA LYS A 126 4.30 -19.40 10.47
C LYS A 126 5.59 -18.56 10.29
N ALA A 127 5.47 -17.24 10.26
CA ALA A 127 6.58 -16.34 9.94
C ALA A 127 7.53 -16.11 11.14
N GLY A 128 7.01 -15.96 12.35
CA GLY A 128 7.78 -15.86 13.60
C GLY A 128 8.55 -14.55 13.85
N SER A 129 8.95 -13.82 12.81
CA SER A 129 9.81 -12.63 12.89
C SER A 129 9.12 -11.29 12.62
N ILE A 130 7.82 -11.30 12.31
CA ILE A 130 7.05 -10.09 11.97
C ILE A 130 6.91 -9.20 13.21
N SER A 131 7.29 -7.92 13.07
CA SER A 131 7.14 -6.89 14.10
C SER A 131 6.09 -5.84 13.72
N THR A 132 5.76 -5.72 12.42
CA THR A 132 4.91 -4.65 11.88
C THR A 132 3.88 -5.20 10.91
N ILE A 133 2.63 -4.80 11.08
CA ILE A 133 1.53 -5.08 10.15
C ILE A 133 1.07 -3.79 9.49
N ILE A 134 0.98 -3.79 8.17
CA ILE A 134 0.44 -2.68 7.37
C ILE A 134 -0.82 -3.15 6.66
N THR A 135 -1.89 -2.37 6.69
CA THR A 135 -3.14 -2.66 5.98
C THR A 135 -3.94 -1.39 5.62
N PHE A 136 -5.19 -1.51 5.22
CA PHE A 136 -6.10 -0.39 4.94
C PHE A 136 -6.63 0.27 6.22
N ASP A 137 -7.06 1.53 6.13
CA ASP A 137 -7.88 2.14 7.18
C ASP A 137 -9.36 1.70 7.10
N ALA A 138 -10.16 2.15 8.07
CA ALA A 138 -11.59 1.84 8.19
C ALA A 138 -12.46 2.21 6.98
N ARG A 139 -11.93 2.99 6.01
CA ARG A 139 -12.65 3.37 4.78
C ARG A 139 -12.20 2.57 3.56
N GLY A 140 -11.22 1.68 3.68
CA GLY A 140 -10.86 0.73 2.62
C GLY A 140 -10.43 1.36 1.30
N VAL A 141 -9.84 2.57 1.33
CA VAL A 141 -9.45 3.40 0.18
C VAL A 141 -10.62 3.88 -0.68
N SER A 142 -11.41 2.99 -1.25
CA SER A 142 -12.54 3.24 -2.14
C SER A 142 -13.88 2.84 -1.53
N ALA A 143 -13.94 2.57 -0.22
CA ALA A 143 -15.07 1.93 0.45
C ALA A 143 -15.38 0.52 -0.09
N HIS A 144 -14.38 -0.18 -0.60
CA HIS A 144 -14.53 -1.58 -1.00
C HIS A 144 -14.79 -2.44 0.26
N PRO A 145 -15.84 -3.27 0.30
CA PRO A 145 -16.21 -4.04 1.49
C PRO A 145 -15.10 -4.98 1.95
N ASN A 146 -14.44 -5.68 1.02
CA ASN A 146 -13.31 -6.56 1.36
C ASN A 146 -12.17 -5.79 2.05
N HIS A 147 -11.80 -4.60 1.57
CA HIS A 147 -10.75 -3.79 2.19
C HIS A 147 -11.12 -3.35 3.61
N ILE A 148 -12.39 -2.98 3.82
CA ILE A 148 -12.94 -2.65 5.15
C ILE A 148 -12.89 -3.88 6.05
N ALA A 149 -13.24 -5.06 5.55
CA ALA A 149 -13.17 -6.28 6.32
C ALA A 149 -11.72 -6.68 6.67
N VAL A 150 -10.74 -6.41 5.79
CA VAL A 150 -9.31 -6.54 6.12
C VAL A 150 -8.96 -5.65 7.31
N HIS A 151 -9.36 -4.37 7.26
CA HIS A 151 -9.14 -3.43 8.35
C HIS A 151 -9.73 -3.93 9.67
N GLU A 152 -11.02 -4.30 9.68
CA GLU A 152 -11.71 -4.77 10.89
C GLU A 152 -11.09 -6.06 11.44
N GLY A 153 -10.67 -6.99 10.58
CA GLY A 153 -10.02 -8.22 11.01
C GLY A 153 -8.63 -7.99 11.63
N VAL A 154 -7.81 -7.11 11.05
CA VAL A 154 -6.51 -6.73 11.62
C VAL A 154 -6.68 -5.93 12.92
N LYS A 155 -7.69 -5.07 13.00
CA LYS A 155 -8.03 -4.35 14.23
C LYS A 155 -8.47 -5.30 15.34
N ALA A 156 -9.37 -6.24 15.05
CA ALA A 156 -9.79 -7.26 16.00
C ALA A 156 -8.61 -8.16 16.43
N PHE A 157 -7.65 -8.43 15.53
CA PHE A 157 -6.42 -9.13 15.87
C PHE A 157 -5.57 -8.34 16.87
N LYS A 158 -5.33 -7.04 16.59
CA LYS A 158 -4.59 -6.13 17.48
C LYS A 158 -5.18 -6.09 18.89
N GLU A 159 -6.50 -6.00 19.01
CA GLU A 159 -7.21 -5.94 20.30
C GLU A 159 -7.12 -7.26 21.08
N SER A 160 -6.75 -8.37 20.43
CA SER A 160 -6.69 -9.71 21.03
C SER A 160 -5.31 -10.14 21.54
N LEU A 161 -4.25 -9.34 21.33
CA LEU A 161 -2.87 -9.71 21.68
C LEU A 161 -2.21 -8.70 22.64
N PRO A 162 -1.22 -9.15 23.45
CA PRO A 162 -0.40 -8.24 24.25
C PRO A 162 0.42 -7.31 23.34
N PRO A 163 0.89 -6.16 23.87
CA PRO A 163 1.75 -5.24 23.13
C PRO A 163 3.01 -5.92 22.60
N GLY A 164 3.45 -5.53 21.39
CA GLY A 164 4.69 -6.07 20.78
C GLY A 164 4.74 -5.93 19.26
N LEU A 165 3.58 -5.83 18.61
CA LEU A 165 3.47 -5.54 17.18
C LEU A 165 3.07 -4.08 16.93
N HIS A 166 3.66 -3.50 15.89
CA HIS A 166 3.24 -2.21 15.35
C HIS A 166 2.18 -2.40 14.28
N TYR A 167 1.12 -1.59 14.33
CA TYR A 167 0.01 -1.65 13.39
C TYR A 167 -0.12 -0.33 12.66
N LEU A 168 -0.06 -0.38 11.35
CA LEU A 168 -0.10 0.76 10.46
C LEU A 168 -1.23 0.60 9.46
N GLN A 169 -1.87 1.71 9.13
CA GLN A 169 -2.97 1.73 8.18
C GLN A 169 -2.78 2.82 7.14
N LEU A 170 -3.07 2.48 5.88
CA LEU A 170 -3.09 3.39 4.76
C LEU A 170 -4.31 4.29 4.84
N ARG A 171 -4.05 5.60 4.93
CA ARG A 171 -5.08 6.62 5.01
C ARG A 171 -5.86 6.69 3.69
N THR A 172 -7.17 6.55 3.80
CA THR A 172 -8.10 6.87 2.72
C THR A 172 -8.13 8.38 2.52
N ARG A 173 -7.98 8.84 1.27
CA ARG A 173 -8.05 10.27 0.92
C ARG A 173 -9.42 10.64 0.35
N PRO A 174 -9.94 11.86 0.62
CA PRO A 174 -11.15 12.38 -0.02
C PRO A 174 -11.03 12.31 -1.55
N LEU A 175 -12.15 12.05 -2.24
CA LEU A 175 -12.15 11.80 -3.69
C LEU A 175 -11.48 12.91 -4.50
N HIS A 176 -11.78 14.17 -4.18
CA HIS A 176 -11.22 15.34 -4.86
C HIS A 176 -9.70 15.50 -4.66
N LEU A 177 -9.13 14.96 -3.58
CA LEU A 177 -7.68 14.95 -3.38
C LEU A 177 -7.02 13.68 -3.91
N LYS A 178 -7.76 12.57 -3.96
CA LYS A 178 -7.25 11.26 -4.34
C LYS A 178 -6.71 11.23 -5.76
N TYR A 179 -7.32 11.99 -6.67
CA TYR A 179 -7.00 11.99 -8.11
C TYR A 179 -6.27 13.24 -8.62
N LEU A 180 -5.59 13.99 -7.72
CA LEU A 180 -4.76 15.14 -8.11
C LEU A 180 -3.36 14.73 -8.63
N GLY A 181 -3.02 13.45 -8.58
CA GLY A 181 -1.76 12.88 -9.03
C GLY A 181 -0.56 13.58 -8.40
N LEU A 182 0.44 13.86 -9.22
CA LEU A 182 1.67 14.52 -8.79
C LEU A 182 1.44 15.91 -8.18
N THR A 183 0.40 16.62 -8.60
CA THR A 183 0.14 18.00 -8.13
C THR A 183 -0.17 18.05 -6.64
N ALA A 184 -0.67 16.96 -6.06
CA ALA A 184 -0.90 16.84 -4.62
C ALA A 184 0.38 16.96 -3.78
N LEU A 185 1.57 16.70 -4.36
CA LEU A 185 2.84 16.93 -3.67
C LEU A 185 3.05 18.42 -3.34
N GLY A 186 2.47 19.34 -4.12
CA GLY A 186 2.53 20.78 -3.86
C GLY A 186 2.11 21.17 -2.44
N GLY A 187 1.13 20.46 -1.87
CA GLY A 187 0.68 20.67 -0.49
C GLY A 187 1.76 20.37 0.56
N TYR A 188 2.59 19.33 0.33
CA TYR A 188 3.71 18.97 1.21
C TYR A 188 4.96 19.83 0.97
N LEU A 189 5.15 20.28 -0.27
CA LEU A 189 6.29 21.10 -0.68
C LEU A 189 6.21 22.55 -0.19
N THR A 190 5.00 23.04 0.12
CA THR A 190 4.74 24.43 0.55
C THR A 190 4.55 24.57 2.05
N ARG A 191 3.91 23.60 2.72
CA ARG A 191 3.65 23.63 4.16
C ARG A 191 4.77 23.00 5.00
N GLY A 192 5.82 22.48 4.34
CA GLY A 192 6.61 21.38 4.89
C GLY A 192 5.71 20.16 5.13
N VAL A 193 6.30 19.03 5.53
CA VAL A 193 5.51 18.03 6.27
C VAL A 193 5.23 18.69 7.62
N ALA A 194 4.24 19.58 7.69
CA ALA A 194 3.79 20.17 8.94
C ALA A 194 3.32 19.00 9.80
N THR A 195 4.23 18.55 10.67
CA THR A 195 3.98 17.63 11.76
C THR A 195 3.04 18.34 12.71
N ARG A 196 1.77 18.43 12.34
CA ARG A 196 0.70 18.81 13.25
C ARG A 196 0.53 17.63 14.18
N ASP A 197 1.42 17.60 15.17
CA ASP A 197 1.47 16.77 16.36
C ASP A 197 0.50 15.58 16.39
N ARG A 198 0.84 14.56 15.59
CA ARG A 198 0.42 13.18 15.82
C ARG A 198 1.66 12.35 15.63
N ARG A 199 2.35 12.04 16.73
CA ARG A 199 3.64 11.30 16.80
C ARG A 199 3.67 9.92 16.09
N ARG A 200 2.65 9.57 15.30
CA ARG A 200 2.45 8.25 14.66
C ARG A 200 1.90 8.32 13.23
N ASP A 201 1.81 9.51 12.63
CA ASP A 201 1.44 9.68 11.22
C ASP A 201 2.73 9.94 10.42
N PHE A 202 2.94 9.22 9.32
CA PHE A 202 4.11 9.41 8.45
C PHE A 202 3.74 9.31 6.97
N VAL A 203 4.50 10.01 6.15
CA VAL A 203 4.25 10.13 4.71
C VAL A 203 5.44 9.56 3.97
N VAL A 204 5.21 8.48 3.22
CA VAL A 204 6.21 7.89 2.34
C VAL A 204 6.03 8.49 0.95
N VAL A 205 7.00 9.27 0.48
CA VAL A 205 6.95 9.92 -0.85
C VAL A 205 7.81 9.14 -1.82
N MET A 206 7.24 8.75 -2.96
CA MET A 206 7.97 8.09 -4.04
C MET A 206 9.03 9.04 -4.61
N PRO A 207 10.31 8.65 -4.67
CA PRO A 207 11.34 9.47 -5.30
C PRO A 207 11.04 9.73 -6.78
N PRO A 208 11.43 10.89 -7.35
CA PRO A 208 11.20 11.21 -8.75
C PRO A 208 11.70 10.12 -9.71
N ALA A 209 12.87 9.53 -9.42
CA ALA A 209 13.46 8.47 -10.24
C ALA A 209 12.70 7.12 -10.18
N SER A 210 11.76 6.95 -9.25
CA SER A 210 11.03 5.72 -9.00
C SER A 210 9.51 5.84 -9.23
N VAL A 211 9.03 6.94 -9.80
CA VAL A 211 7.59 7.18 -10.03
C VAL A 211 6.89 6.13 -10.90
N LEU A 212 7.66 5.42 -11.73
CA LEU A 212 7.14 4.35 -12.57
C LEU A 212 7.01 3.01 -11.83
N ARG A 213 7.35 2.92 -10.53
CA ARG A 213 7.28 1.65 -9.79
C ARG A 213 5.88 1.07 -9.70
N SER A 214 4.86 1.89 -9.42
CA SER A 214 3.46 1.44 -9.45
C SER A 214 3.07 0.91 -10.81
N TRP A 215 3.52 1.57 -11.88
CA TRP A 215 3.28 1.14 -13.27
C TRP A 215 3.94 -0.21 -13.54
N CYS A 216 5.22 -0.35 -13.22
CA CYS A 216 5.97 -1.59 -13.40
C CYS A 216 5.40 -2.77 -12.61
N ALA A 217 4.93 -2.53 -11.39
CA ALA A 217 4.24 -3.52 -10.59
C ALA A 217 2.87 -3.89 -11.20
N MET A 218 2.06 -2.90 -11.59
CA MET A 218 0.77 -3.17 -12.26
C MET A 218 0.92 -3.85 -13.62
N MET A 219 2.04 -3.65 -14.32
CA MET A 219 2.36 -4.39 -15.55
C MET A 219 2.54 -5.90 -15.33
N LYS A 220 2.71 -6.36 -14.09
CA LYS A 220 2.67 -7.79 -13.71
C LYS A 220 1.25 -8.33 -13.63
N HIS A 221 0.27 -7.47 -13.33
CA HIS A 221 -1.16 -7.79 -13.26
C HIS A 221 -1.87 -7.59 -14.59
N ARG A 222 -1.38 -8.25 -15.65
CA ARG A 222 -1.89 -8.07 -17.02
C ARG A 222 -3.38 -8.35 -17.12
N SER A 223 -3.88 -9.35 -16.39
CA SER A 223 -5.29 -9.71 -16.35
C SER A 223 -6.19 -8.60 -15.78
N GLN A 224 -5.62 -7.64 -15.06
CA GLN A 224 -6.33 -6.58 -14.36
C GLN A 224 -6.12 -5.18 -14.96
N LEU A 225 -5.24 -5.03 -15.96
CA LEU A 225 -4.92 -3.76 -16.64
C LEU A 225 -6.02 -3.28 -17.59
N ARG A 226 -7.17 -2.89 -17.01
CA ARG A 226 -8.26 -2.22 -17.73
C ARG A 226 -7.94 -0.73 -17.91
N TRP A 227 -8.58 -0.07 -18.88
CA TRP A 227 -8.32 1.35 -19.23
C TRP A 227 -8.31 2.31 -18.01
N PHE A 228 -9.22 2.11 -17.05
CA PHE A 228 -9.30 2.96 -15.86
C PHE A 228 -8.14 2.76 -14.87
N ARG A 229 -7.43 1.61 -14.92
CA ARG A 229 -6.21 1.39 -14.13
C ARG A 229 -5.08 2.30 -14.59
N TYR A 230 -4.98 2.59 -15.89
CA TYR A 230 -4.01 3.58 -16.41
C TYR A 230 -4.31 5.00 -15.92
N LEU A 231 -5.60 5.37 -15.85
CA LEU A 231 -6.01 6.64 -15.24
C LEU A 231 -5.70 6.66 -13.76
N PHE A 232 -5.97 5.58 -13.03
CA PHE A 232 -5.60 5.48 -11.63
C PHE A 232 -4.08 5.63 -11.46
N LEU A 233 -3.28 4.90 -12.23
CA LEU A 233 -1.82 4.97 -12.10
C LEU A 233 -1.26 6.36 -12.40
N THR A 234 -1.87 7.11 -13.32
CA THR A 234 -1.49 8.50 -13.62
C THR A 234 -1.95 9.50 -12.55
N PHE A 235 -3.22 9.42 -12.14
CA PHE A 235 -3.85 10.49 -11.36
C PHE A 235 -4.00 10.16 -9.88
N SER A 236 -3.86 8.91 -9.47
CA SER A 236 -3.97 8.54 -8.07
C SER A 236 -2.76 9.04 -7.28
N THR A 237 -3.05 9.70 -6.16
CA THR A 237 -2.02 10.10 -5.20
C THR A 237 -1.30 8.93 -4.55
N TYR A 238 -1.91 7.73 -4.52
CA TYR A 238 -1.27 6.51 -4.04
C TYR A 238 -0.09 6.05 -4.90
N THR A 239 0.00 6.48 -6.16
CA THR A 239 1.19 6.28 -7.00
C THR A 239 2.40 7.08 -6.48
N TYR A 240 2.14 8.26 -5.90
CA TYR A 240 3.18 9.25 -5.58
C TYR A 240 3.54 9.28 -4.10
N PHE A 241 2.59 9.01 -3.21
CA PHE A 241 2.87 8.93 -1.78
C PHE A 241 1.85 8.07 -1.03
N ASN A 242 2.26 7.55 0.12
CA ASN A 242 1.39 6.87 1.07
C ASN A 242 1.40 7.62 2.40
N GLU A 243 0.22 7.99 2.89
CA GLU A 243 0.04 8.50 4.25
C GLU A 243 -0.30 7.30 5.14
N LEU A 244 0.63 6.90 6.01
CA LEU A 244 0.46 5.80 6.95
C LEU A 244 0.25 6.36 8.36
N LYS A 245 -0.64 5.74 9.11
CA LYS A 245 -0.98 6.14 10.48
C LYS A 245 -0.96 4.91 11.36
N ALA A 246 -0.53 5.05 12.63
CA ALA A 246 -0.76 3.99 13.59
C ALA A 246 -2.26 3.73 13.79
N MET A 247 -2.64 2.46 13.69
CA MET A 247 -3.98 1.99 14.04
C MET A 247 -4.23 2.15 15.54
#